data_AF-A0A5J5CN06-F1
#
_entry.id   AF-A0A5J5CN06-F1
#
_cell.length_a   1.000
_cell.length_b   1.000
_cell.length_c   1.000
_cell.angle_alpha   90.00
_cell.angle_beta   90.00
_cell.angle_gamma   90.00
#
_symmetry.space_group_name_H-M   'P 1'
#
loop_
_entity.id
_entity.type
_entity.pdbx_description
1 polymer ?
#
loop_
_entity_poly.entity_id
_entity_poly.type
_entity_poly.pdbx_seq_one_letter_code
_entity_poly.pdbx_strand_id
1 'polypeptide(L)'
;MEVFMLHTMPHTSLTLKIPPECPRTDPPPLGSKWQREGVLIIHGLLLPTLLKVTVLEATGQKESGERGVAWPNGELMPKTLEGQVTMEKTPSYFVTREAPARISTMSRDTKLIVVVRDPVTRAISDYTQTLSKKPDIPSFESLTFKNRTTGLIDTSWSAIQIGIYAKHLDNWLQYFPMKQILFVSGERLISDPAGELGRVQDFLGLKRIITDKHFYFNQTKGFPCLKKAEGSSKPHCLGKTKGRTHPNIDPEVVQRLRDFYRPFNMKFYQMTGRFFGWDD
;
A
#
# COMPACT_ATOMS: atom_id res chain seq x y z
N MET A 1 0.39 4.37 -0.93
CA MET A 1 -0.83 3.57 -0.81
C MET A 1 -0.53 2.10 -0.87
N GLU A 2 -0.41 1.48 0.30
CA GLU A 2 -0.19 0.03 0.41
C GLU A 2 -1.54 -0.67 0.53
N VAL A 3 -1.77 -1.74 -0.24
CA VAL A 3 -2.90 -2.65 -0.01
C VAL A 3 -2.37 -3.92 0.61
N PHE A 4 -2.94 -4.27 1.74
CA PHE A 4 -2.79 -5.57 2.37
C PHE A 4 -4.06 -6.34 2.08
N MET A 5 -3.89 -7.57 1.61
CA MET A 5 -4.97 -8.51 1.44
C MET A 5 -4.92 -9.52 2.57
N LEU A 6 -6.09 -9.74 3.16
CA LEU A 6 -6.28 -10.75 4.19
C LEU A 6 -7.21 -11.83 3.68
N HIS A 7 -6.71 -13.06 3.71
CA HIS A 7 -7.51 -14.21 3.39
C HIS A 7 -7.66 -15.08 4.64
N THR A 8 -8.90 -15.25 5.10
CA THR A 8 -9.26 -16.29 6.07
C THR A 8 -9.59 -17.55 5.27
N MET A 9 -8.62 -18.42 5.03
CA MET A 9 -8.91 -19.77 4.51
C MET A 9 -9.61 -20.55 5.61
N PRO A 10 -10.81 -21.13 5.39
CA PRO A 10 -11.31 -22.20 6.23
C PRO A 10 -10.32 -23.37 6.20
N HIS A 11 -10.21 -24.11 7.31
CA HIS A 11 -9.37 -25.31 7.43
C HIS A 11 -9.87 -26.44 6.51
N THR A 12 -9.56 -26.34 5.22
CA THR A 12 -9.45 -27.46 4.30
C THR A 12 -8.33 -27.12 3.34
N SER A 13 -7.28 -27.94 3.34
CA SER A 13 -6.21 -27.89 2.35
C SER A 13 -6.79 -27.91 0.94
N LEU A 14 -6.98 -26.73 0.35
CA LEU A 14 -7.32 -26.56 -1.05
C LEU A 14 -6.13 -25.89 -1.71
N THR A 15 -5.38 -26.73 -2.43
CA THR A 15 -4.36 -26.35 -3.38
C THR A 15 -4.86 -25.22 -4.26
N LEU A 16 -4.16 -24.08 -4.27
CA LEU A 16 -4.39 -23.00 -5.24
C LEU A 16 -4.19 -23.56 -6.65
N LYS A 17 -5.28 -23.90 -7.34
CA LYS A 17 -5.33 -24.06 -8.78
C LYS A 17 -6.27 -23.00 -9.31
N ILE A 18 -5.70 -21.97 -9.94
CA ILE A 18 -6.46 -21.04 -10.77
C ILE A 18 -6.89 -21.83 -12.01
N PRO A 19 -8.19 -22.01 -12.29
CA PRO A 19 -8.63 -22.75 -13.47
C PRO A 19 -8.20 -22.01 -14.75
N PRO A 20 -7.62 -22.70 -15.75
CA PRO A 20 -7.30 -22.12 -17.04
C PRO A 20 -8.53 -22.21 -17.95
N GLU A 21 -8.87 -21.11 -18.64
CA GLU A 21 -9.68 -20.98 -19.87
C GLU A 21 -10.27 -19.55 -19.88
N CYS A 22 -10.31 -18.70 -20.93
CA CYS A 22 -9.90 -18.64 -22.34
C CYS A 22 -10.34 -17.21 -22.82
N PRO A 23 -10.24 -16.78 -24.10
CA PRO A 23 -9.10 -16.51 -24.97
C PRO A 23 -8.67 -15.02 -24.99
N ARG A 24 -7.46 -14.77 -25.54
CA ARG A 24 -6.87 -13.45 -25.79
C ARG A 24 -7.68 -12.63 -26.80
N THR A 25 -7.88 -11.35 -26.51
CA THR A 25 -8.03 -10.29 -27.52
C THR A 25 -7.02 -9.18 -27.20
N ASP A 26 -6.00 -9.12 -28.06
CA ASP A 26 -4.97 -8.10 -28.31
C ASP A 26 -4.04 -7.59 -27.18
N PRO A 27 -2.70 -7.51 -27.44
CA PRO A 27 -1.74 -6.97 -26.49
C PRO A 27 -1.72 -5.43 -26.53
N PRO A 28 -1.69 -4.73 -25.37
CA PRO A 28 -1.35 -3.32 -25.37
C PRO A 28 0.15 -3.12 -25.69
N PRO A 29 0.53 -1.98 -26.29
CA PRO A 29 1.86 -1.77 -26.86
C PRO A 29 2.98 -1.83 -25.82
N LEU A 30 4.12 -2.38 -26.26
CA LEU A 30 5.38 -2.46 -25.52
C LEU A 30 5.76 -1.07 -24.95
N GLY A 31 5.62 -0.87 -23.64
CA GLY A 31 6.03 0.41 -23.05
C GLY A 31 5.66 0.70 -21.60
N SER A 32 5.56 -0.29 -20.70
CA SER A 32 5.30 0.01 -19.28
C SER A 32 5.91 -1.01 -18.32
N LYS A 33 7.24 -1.11 -18.33
CA LYS A 33 8.03 -1.76 -17.26
C LYS A 33 8.43 -0.72 -16.22
N TRP A 34 7.68 -0.55 -15.13
CA TRP A 34 8.24 0.04 -13.90
C TRP A 34 7.65 -0.61 -12.65
N GLN A 35 8.39 -1.60 -12.12
CA GLN A 35 8.24 -2.15 -10.78
C GLN A 35 8.44 -1.04 -9.75
N ARG A 36 7.36 -0.61 -9.10
CA ARG A 36 7.39 0.39 -8.04
C ARG A 36 7.34 -0.25 -6.67
N GLU A 37 8.51 -0.73 -6.26
CA GLU A 37 8.74 -1.20 -4.90
C GLU A 37 9.70 -0.29 -4.17
N GLY A 38 9.23 0.27 -3.04
CA GLY A 38 10.11 0.51 -1.89
C GLY A 38 10.11 1.89 -1.20
N VAL A 39 9.09 2.73 -1.34
CA VAL A 39 8.78 3.74 -0.31
C VAL A 39 7.48 3.44 0.41
N LEU A 40 6.62 2.67 -0.24
CA LEU A 40 5.48 1.95 0.33
C LEU A 40 5.88 0.60 0.98
N ILE A 41 6.94 0.60 1.79
CA ILE A 41 7.12 -0.47 2.80
C ILE A 41 7.48 0.15 4.16
N ILE A 42 6.97 1.36 4.40
CA ILE A 42 7.04 2.05 5.70
C ILE A 42 6.03 1.39 6.66
N HIS A 43 4.92 0.86 6.14
CA HIS A 43 3.84 0.31 6.96
C HIS A 43 3.72 -1.22 6.89
N GLY A 44 4.39 -1.83 5.90
CA GLY A 44 4.38 -3.27 5.61
C GLY A 44 4.86 -4.20 6.70
N LEU A 45 5.92 -3.80 7.43
CA LEU A 45 6.59 -4.67 8.40
C LEU A 45 6.03 -4.53 9.82
N LEU A 46 5.31 -3.44 10.11
CA LEU A 46 4.82 -3.16 11.46
C LEU A 46 3.55 -3.94 11.81
N LEU A 47 2.61 -4.01 10.85
CA LEU A 47 1.36 -4.76 10.97
C LEU A 47 1.59 -6.27 11.25
N PRO A 48 2.40 -6.99 10.46
CA PRO A 48 2.66 -8.43 10.63
C PRO A 48 3.29 -8.80 11.97
N THR A 49 4.40 -8.13 12.30
CA THR A 49 5.28 -8.51 13.41
C THR A 49 4.56 -8.41 14.75
N LEU A 50 3.53 -7.57 14.84
CA LEU A 50 2.82 -7.30 16.07
C LEU A 50 1.48 -8.05 16.20
N LEU A 51 0.84 -8.42 15.10
CA LEU A 51 -0.49 -9.04 15.11
C LEU A 51 -0.46 -10.58 15.30
N LYS A 52 0.71 -11.19 15.51
CA LYS A 52 0.92 -12.67 15.36
C LYS A 52 0.38 -13.19 14.02
N VAL A 53 0.50 -12.38 12.99
CA VAL A 53 0.05 -12.68 11.63
C VAL A 53 1.26 -13.14 10.83
N THR A 54 1.11 -14.24 10.11
CA THR A 54 2.14 -14.63 9.15
C THR A 54 1.94 -13.85 7.86
N VAL A 55 2.94 -13.04 7.52
CA VAL A 55 2.88 -12.18 6.33
C VAL A 55 3.94 -12.56 5.34
N LEU A 56 3.50 -12.78 4.11
CA LEU A 56 4.37 -12.86 2.96
C LEU A 56 4.60 -11.47 2.39
N GLU A 57 5.85 -11.02 2.44
CA GLU A 57 6.31 -9.90 1.62
C GLU A 57 6.59 -10.43 0.20
N ALA A 58 5.64 -10.25 -0.71
CA ALA A 58 5.87 -10.50 -2.12
C ALA A 58 6.77 -9.38 -2.68
N THR A 59 8.09 -9.59 -2.72
CA THR A 59 8.98 -8.73 -3.49
C THR A 59 8.80 -9.08 -4.97
N GLY A 60 7.93 -8.31 -5.64
CA GLY A 60 7.89 -8.05 -7.07
C GLY A 60 8.38 -9.16 -8.00
N GLN A 61 7.50 -10.11 -8.32
CA GLN A 61 7.65 -10.91 -9.53
C GLN A 61 6.48 -10.67 -10.49
N LYS A 62 6.86 -10.44 -11.75
CA LYS A 62 6.03 -10.17 -12.92
C LYS A 62 4.70 -10.92 -12.89
N GLU A 63 3.62 -10.22 -13.24
CA GLU A 63 2.51 -10.86 -13.94
C GLU A 63 3.06 -11.41 -15.26
N SER A 64 3.53 -12.66 -15.27
CA SER A 64 3.53 -13.43 -16.50
C SER A 64 2.10 -13.91 -16.70
N GLY A 65 1.48 -13.46 -17.78
CA GLY A 65 0.19 -13.97 -18.22
C GLY A 65 0.17 -15.50 -18.23
N GLU A 66 -1.04 -16.04 -18.01
CA GLU A 66 -1.42 -17.45 -18.19
C GLU A 66 -0.90 -18.48 -17.17
N ARG A 67 -0.16 -18.08 -16.13
CA ARG A 67 0.12 -18.99 -15.01
C ARG A 67 -0.25 -18.33 -13.70
N GLY A 68 -1.04 -19.02 -12.88
CA GLY A 68 -1.25 -18.63 -11.50
C GLY A 68 0.07 -18.40 -10.78
N VAL A 69 0.03 -17.65 -9.68
CA VAL A 69 1.21 -17.25 -8.89
C VAL A 69 2.00 -18.51 -8.50
N ALA A 70 3.02 -18.84 -9.28
CA ALA A 70 3.91 -19.97 -9.05
C ALA A 70 5.22 -19.41 -8.49
N TRP A 71 5.41 -19.61 -7.19
CA TRP A 71 6.59 -19.18 -6.44
C TRP A 71 7.83 -20.00 -6.84
N PRO A 72 9.06 -19.44 -6.74
CA PRO A 72 10.29 -20.08 -7.22
C PRO A 72 10.58 -21.48 -6.67
N ASN A 73 9.94 -21.88 -5.56
CA ASN A 73 10.10 -23.19 -4.91
C ASN A 73 8.78 -24.00 -4.77
N GLY A 74 7.69 -23.59 -5.40
CA GLY A 74 6.39 -24.27 -5.26
C GLY A 74 5.73 -24.15 -3.88
N GLU A 75 6.26 -23.30 -2.99
CA GLU A 75 5.71 -23.10 -1.65
C GLU A 75 4.52 -22.12 -1.68
N LEU A 76 3.37 -22.64 -1.24
CA LEU A 76 2.12 -21.92 -0.98
C LEU A 76 2.26 -21.03 0.27
N MET A 77 1.24 -20.19 0.54
CA MET A 77 1.10 -19.36 1.74
C MET A 77 1.62 -20.06 3.01
N PRO A 78 2.22 -19.33 3.97
CA PRO A 78 2.82 -19.93 5.15
C PRO A 78 1.77 -20.68 5.96
N LYS A 79 2.17 -21.81 6.56
CA LYS A 79 1.28 -22.59 7.42
C LYS A 79 0.90 -21.76 8.65
N THR A 80 -0.39 -21.76 8.97
CA THR A 80 -0.96 -21.07 10.13
C THR A 80 -1.72 -22.03 11.03
N LEU A 81 -1.75 -21.73 12.32
CA LEU A 81 -2.56 -22.42 13.32
C LEU A 81 -3.98 -21.86 13.33
N GLU A 82 -4.90 -22.60 13.95
CA GLU A 82 -6.27 -22.13 14.19
C GLU A 82 -6.26 -20.79 14.96
N GLY A 83 -7.09 -19.84 14.53
CA GLY A 83 -7.15 -18.49 15.08
C GLY A 83 -6.06 -17.54 14.60
N GLN A 84 -5.07 -17.99 13.83
CA GLN A 84 -4.13 -17.10 13.13
C GLN A 84 -4.70 -16.64 11.79
N VAL A 85 -4.38 -15.40 11.43
CA VAL A 85 -4.76 -14.82 10.14
C VAL A 85 -3.54 -14.78 9.23
N THR A 86 -3.72 -15.17 7.98
CA THR A 86 -2.70 -15.08 6.94
C THR A 86 -2.89 -13.78 6.15
N MET A 87 -1.81 -13.03 5.95
CA MET A 87 -1.85 -11.83 5.12
C MET A 87 -0.75 -11.81 4.08
N GLU A 88 -1.02 -11.04 3.05
CA GLU A 88 -0.07 -10.70 2.01
C GLU A 88 -0.19 -9.21 1.77
N LYS A 89 0.90 -8.62 1.28
CA LYS A 89 0.90 -7.22 0.89
C LYS A 89 1.54 -7.09 -0.47
N THR A 90 0.81 -6.46 -1.39
CA THR A 90 1.35 -6.00 -2.66
C THR A 90 0.75 -4.62 -2.97
N PRO A 91 1.54 -3.54 -2.83
CA PRO A 91 1.04 -2.17 -3.02
C PRO A 91 0.37 -1.89 -4.36
N SER A 92 0.83 -2.54 -5.44
CA SER A 92 0.33 -2.28 -6.78
C SER A 92 -1.12 -2.74 -6.98
N TYR A 93 -1.65 -3.65 -6.16
CA TYR A 93 -3.03 -4.11 -6.31
C TYR A 93 -4.03 -2.96 -6.34
N PHE A 94 -3.83 -1.91 -5.54
CA PHE A 94 -4.81 -0.82 -5.46
C PHE A 94 -5.11 -0.18 -6.81
N VAL A 95 -4.07 -0.08 -7.65
CA VAL A 95 -4.10 0.62 -8.94
C VAL A 95 -4.17 -0.32 -10.13
N THR A 96 -4.06 -1.64 -9.91
CA THR A 96 -4.26 -2.66 -10.93
C THR A 96 -5.75 -2.82 -11.20
N ARG A 97 -6.18 -2.56 -12.43
CA ARG A 97 -7.59 -2.54 -12.82
C ARG A 97 -8.28 -3.89 -12.58
N GLU A 98 -7.60 -5.00 -12.88
CA GLU A 98 -8.13 -6.36 -12.82
C GLU A 98 -8.06 -6.95 -11.41
N ALA A 99 -7.33 -6.33 -10.48
CA ALA A 99 -7.10 -6.89 -9.15
C ALA A 99 -8.42 -7.12 -8.38
N PRO A 100 -9.35 -6.14 -8.26
CA PRO A 100 -10.59 -6.34 -7.48
C PRO A 100 -11.41 -7.53 -7.97
N ALA A 101 -11.54 -7.69 -9.29
CA ALA A 101 -12.24 -8.82 -9.90
C ALA A 101 -11.59 -10.16 -9.54
N ARG A 102 -10.26 -10.27 -9.72
CA ARG A 102 -9.52 -11.50 -9.42
C ARG A 102 -9.60 -11.88 -7.94
N ILE A 103 -9.48 -10.90 -7.05
CA ILE A 103 -9.52 -11.12 -5.60
C ILE A 103 -10.94 -11.51 -5.17
N SER A 104 -11.97 -10.88 -5.73
CA SER A 104 -13.36 -11.23 -5.45
C SER A 104 -13.72 -12.62 -5.95
N THR A 105 -13.14 -13.07 -7.07
CA THR A 105 -13.29 -14.45 -7.56
C THR A 105 -12.63 -15.46 -6.63
N MET A 106 -11.48 -15.12 -6.04
CA MET A 106 -10.81 -15.97 -5.06
C MET A 106 -11.64 -16.11 -3.78
N SER A 107 -12.10 -14.99 -3.21
CA SER A 107 -13.04 -14.99 -2.10
C SER A 107 -13.70 -13.63 -1.94
N ARG A 108 -15.04 -13.65 -1.95
CA ARG A 108 -15.86 -12.45 -1.75
C ARG A 108 -15.81 -11.91 -0.32
N ASP A 109 -15.37 -12.72 0.65
CA ASP A 109 -15.28 -12.35 2.07
C ASP A 109 -13.90 -11.79 2.47
N THR A 110 -12.98 -11.69 1.50
CA THR A 110 -11.64 -11.11 1.69
C THR A 110 -11.75 -9.73 2.34
N LYS A 111 -10.96 -9.50 3.41
CA LYS A 111 -10.82 -8.18 4.03
C LYS A 111 -9.62 -7.46 3.41
N LEU A 112 -9.80 -6.19 3.12
CA LEU A 112 -8.81 -5.34 2.46
C LEU A 112 -8.40 -4.23 3.41
N ILE A 113 -7.09 -4.03 3.58
CA ILE A 113 -6.56 -2.90 4.33
C ILE A 113 -5.77 -2.03 3.38
N VAL A 114 -6.03 -0.73 3.43
CA VAL A 114 -5.48 0.25 2.52
C VAL A 114 -4.83 1.36 3.34
N VAL A 115 -3.50 1.41 3.33
CA VAL A 115 -2.75 2.48 4.01
C VAL A 115 -2.61 3.66 3.07
N VAL A 116 -3.30 4.75 3.38
CA VAL A 116 -3.25 6.02 2.64
C VAL A 116 -2.30 7.02 3.29
N ARG A 117 -1.90 8.02 2.53
CA ARG A 117 -1.00 9.11 2.93
C ARG A 117 -1.38 10.35 2.13
N ASP A 118 -1.04 11.54 2.59
CA ASP A 118 -1.11 12.77 1.79
C ASP A 118 -0.56 12.49 0.38
N PRO A 119 -1.39 12.64 -0.68
CA PRO A 119 -1.02 12.27 -2.04
C PRO A 119 0.17 13.07 -2.59
N VAL A 120 0.41 14.30 -2.10
CA VAL A 120 1.57 15.11 -2.46
C VAL A 120 2.83 14.51 -1.86
N THR A 121 2.85 14.30 -0.53
CA THR A 121 4.03 13.72 0.12
C THR A 121 4.29 12.29 -0.35
N ARG A 122 3.25 11.54 -0.73
CA ARG A 122 3.37 10.22 -1.36
C ARG A 122 4.01 10.30 -2.74
N ALA A 123 3.63 11.27 -3.59
CA ALA A 123 4.24 11.46 -4.90
C ALA A 123 5.73 11.79 -4.79
N ILE A 124 6.10 12.71 -3.90
CA ILE A 124 7.51 13.06 -3.62
C ILE A 124 8.29 11.83 -3.14
N SER A 125 7.68 11.02 -2.28
CA SER A 125 8.24 9.75 -1.82
C SER A 125 8.49 8.75 -2.95
N ASP A 126 7.53 8.59 -3.88
CA ASP A 126 7.65 7.70 -5.04
C ASP A 126 8.75 8.18 -6.01
N TYR A 127 8.87 9.50 -6.19
CA TYR A 127 9.96 10.10 -6.93
C TYR A 127 11.33 9.87 -6.26
N THR A 128 11.44 10.15 -4.96
CA THR A 128 12.68 9.99 -4.18
C THR A 128 13.20 8.55 -4.24
N GLN A 129 12.27 7.58 -4.22
CA GLN A 129 12.60 6.20 -4.50
C GLN A 129 13.23 6.02 -5.87
N THR A 130 12.52 6.46 -6.91
CA THR A 130 12.95 6.28 -8.29
C THR A 130 14.34 6.88 -8.48
N LEU A 131 14.56 8.08 -7.94
CA LEU A 131 15.84 8.77 -7.91
C LEU A 131 16.95 7.93 -7.25
N SER A 132 16.67 7.28 -6.10
CA SER A 132 17.66 6.43 -5.42
C SER A 132 18.09 5.20 -6.22
N LYS A 133 17.26 4.73 -7.18
CA LYS A 133 17.58 3.62 -8.08
C LYS A 133 18.14 4.10 -9.41
N LYS A 134 17.80 5.32 -9.81
CA LYS A 134 18.08 5.95 -11.11
C LYS A 134 18.39 7.43 -10.88
N PRO A 135 19.65 7.77 -10.63
CA PRO A 135 20.05 9.15 -10.35
C PRO A 135 19.76 10.12 -11.50
N ASP A 136 19.76 9.64 -12.75
CA ASP A 136 19.68 10.47 -13.96
C ASP A 136 18.25 10.76 -14.43
N ILE A 137 17.26 10.76 -13.53
CA ILE A 137 15.88 11.13 -13.87
C ILE A 137 15.67 12.66 -13.83
N PRO A 138 14.73 13.21 -14.62
CA PRO A 138 14.39 14.63 -14.54
C PRO A 138 13.88 15.03 -13.15
N SER A 139 13.93 16.33 -12.84
CA SER A 139 13.45 16.84 -11.55
C SER A 139 11.97 16.52 -11.30
N PHE A 140 11.58 16.52 -10.03
CA PHE A 140 10.18 16.30 -9.64
C PHE A 140 9.24 17.31 -10.31
N GLU A 141 9.64 18.57 -10.35
CA GLU A 141 8.90 19.67 -10.98
C GLU A 141 8.73 19.42 -12.49
N SER A 142 9.79 18.95 -13.15
CA SER A 142 9.78 18.67 -14.59
C SER A 142 8.82 17.53 -14.94
N LEU A 143 8.73 16.50 -14.09
CA LEU A 143 7.83 15.36 -14.27
C LEU A 143 6.38 15.66 -13.86
N THR A 144 6.16 16.67 -13.01
CA THR A 144 4.85 17.00 -12.47
C THR A 144 3.91 17.62 -13.51
N PHE A 145 4.45 18.40 -14.44
CA PHE A 145 3.64 19.15 -15.41
C PHE A 145 3.77 18.59 -16.83
N LYS A 146 2.63 18.41 -17.48
CA LYS A 146 2.58 18.20 -18.94
C LYS A 146 2.88 19.51 -19.67
N ASN A 147 2.46 20.64 -19.09
CA ASN A 147 2.81 21.97 -19.54
C ASN A 147 2.98 22.90 -18.33
N ARG A 148 4.22 23.34 -18.07
CA ARG A 148 4.56 24.16 -16.90
C ARG A 148 3.94 25.56 -16.98
N THR A 149 3.87 26.14 -18.17
CA THR A 149 3.33 27.49 -18.40
C THR A 149 1.85 27.57 -18.09
N THR A 150 1.07 26.56 -18.50
CA THR A 150 -0.37 26.50 -18.20
C THR A 150 -0.68 25.91 -16.82
N GLY A 151 0.32 25.30 -16.16
CA GLY A 151 0.12 24.58 -14.90
C GLY A 151 -0.61 23.25 -15.04
N LEU A 152 -0.72 22.72 -16.27
CA LEU A 152 -1.36 21.44 -16.50
C LEU A 152 -0.52 20.29 -15.92
N ILE A 153 -1.02 19.67 -14.86
CA ILE A 153 -0.38 18.52 -14.21
C ILE A 153 -0.48 17.28 -15.10
N ASP A 154 0.62 16.53 -15.18
CA ASP A 154 0.66 15.27 -15.92
C ASP A 154 0.07 14.12 -15.09
N THR A 155 -1.22 13.85 -15.31
CA THR A 155 -1.90 12.71 -14.68
C THR A 155 -1.52 11.36 -15.27
N SER A 156 -0.80 11.33 -16.40
CA SER A 156 -0.25 10.10 -16.98
C SER A 156 1.01 9.66 -16.23
N TRP A 157 1.70 10.62 -15.58
CA TRP A 157 2.74 10.28 -14.64
C TRP A 157 2.11 9.57 -13.45
N SER A 158 2.26 8.27 -13.49
CA SER A 158 1.99 7.31 -12.41
C SER A 158 2.29 7.77 -10.97
N ALA A 159 3.34 8.56 -10.72
CA ALA A 159 3.59 9.09 -9.37
C ALA A 159 2.57 10.16 -8.96
N ILE A 160 1.77 10.70 -9.88
CA ILE A 160 0.57 11.49 -9.62
C ILE A 160 -0.67 10.58 -9.62
N GLN A 161 -0.80 9.75 -10.64
CA GLN A 161 -1.97 8.89 -10.87
C GLN A 161 -2.34 8.02 -9.65
N ILE A 162 -1.35 7.46 -8.95
CA ILE A 162 -1.56 6.63 -7.76
C ILE A 162 -2.23 7.43 -6.61
N GLY A 163 -2.02 8.74 -6.54
CA GLY A 163 -2.56 9.63 -5.51
C GLY A 163 -4.06 9.93 -5.66
N ILE A 164 -4.67 9.57 -6.79
CA ILE A 164 -6.09 9.83 -7.07
C ILE A 164 -6.93 8.72 -6.44
N TYR A 165 -6.95 8.65 -5.10
CA TYR A 165 -7.48 7.51 -4.36
C TYR A 165 -8.96 7.22 -4.64
N ALA A 166 -9.79 8.26 -4.75
CA ALA A 166 -11.21 8.12 -5.05
C ALA A 166 -11.47 7.35 -6.37
N LYS A 167 -10.69 7.64 -7.42
CA LYS A 167 -10.81 6.96 -8.72
C LYS A 167 -10.55 5.45 -8.60
N HIS A 168 -9.50 5.10 -7.88
CA HIS A 168 -9.15 3.70 -7.67
C HIS A 168 -10.18 3.01 -6.77
N LEU A 169 -10.66 3.69 -5.73
CA LEU A 169 -11.70 3.16 -4.85
C LEU A 169 -13.01 2.86 -5.59
N ASP A 170 -13.42 3.70 -6.56
CA ASP A 170 -14.58 3.40 -7.42
C ASP A 170 -14.43 2.05 -8.14
N ASN A 171 -13.20 1.62 -8.49
CA ASN A 171 -12.95 0.30 -9.08
C ASN A 171 -13.12 -0.83 -8.06
N TRP A 172 -12.65 -0.63 -6.83
CA TRP A 172 -12.76 -1.64 -5.76
C TRP A 172 -14.20 -1.84 -5.27
N LEU A 173 -14.98 -0.76 -5.18
CA LEU A 173 -16.36 -0.79 -4.69
C LEU A 173 -17.34 -1.50 -5.65
N GLN A 174 -16.93 -1.79 -6.89
CA GLN A 174 -17.70 -2.65 -7.80
C GLN A 174 -17.71 -4.12 -7.36
N TYR A 175 -16.75 -4.55 -6.53
CA TYR A 175 -16.54 -5.94 -6.16
C TYR A 175 -16.60 -6.18 -4.65
N PHE A 176 -16.22 -5.19 -3.84
CA PHE A 176 -16.19 -5.29 -2.39
C PHE A 176 -17.06 -4.21 -1.74
N PRO A 177 -17.93 -4.56 -0.78
CA PRO A 177 -18.65 -3.57 -0.01
C PRO A 177 -17.69 -2.78 0.88
N MET A 178 -18.00 -1.51 1.14
CA MET A 178 -17.13 -0.62 1.92
C MET A 178 -16.73 -1.20 3.29
N LYS A 179 -17.61 -1.95 3.95
CA LYS A 179 -17.33 -2.59 5.25
C LYS A 179 -16.18 -3.61 5.22
N GLN A 180 -15.77 -4.08 4.04
CA GLN A 180 -14.63 -4.99 3.85
C GLN A 180 -13.33 -4.25 3.52
N ILE A 181 -13.33 -2.91 3.50
CA ILE A 181 -12.17 -2.10 3.18
C ILE A 181 -11.87 -1.17 4.36
N LEU A 182 -10.75 -1.39 5.04
CA LEU A 182 -10.26 -0.49 6.07
C LEU A 182 -9.23 0.48 5.50
N PHE A 183 -9.49 1.78 5.65
CA PHE A 183 -8.50 2.80 5.35
C PHE A 183 -7.73 3.22 6.61
N VAL A 184 -6.41 3.04 6.56
CA VAL A 184 -5.48 3.33 7.64
C VAL A 184 -4.67 4.58 7.28
N SER A 185 -4.51 5.50 8.22
CA SER A 185 -3.75 6.74 7.99
C SER A 185 -2.26 6.48 8.18
N GLY A 186 -1.49 6.75 7.13
CA GLY A 186 -0.04 6.63 7.15
C GLY A 186 0.62 7.65 8.08
N GLU A 187 0.05 8.84 8.20
CA GLU A 187 0.46 9.90 9.14
C GLU A 187 0.23 9.45 10.58
N ARG A 188 -0.97 8.93 10.90
CA ARG A 188 -1.26 8.41 12.23
C ARG A 188 -0.49 7.15 12.57
N LEU A 189 -0.13 6.30 11.60
CA LEU A 189 0.78 5.18 11.88
C LEU A 189 2.19 5.64 12.32
N ILE A 190 2.56 6.90 12.06
CA ILE A 190 3.82 7.50 12.53
C ILE A 190 3.61 8.17 13.88
N SER A 191 2.56 9.00 14.03
CA SER A 191 2.32 9.78 15.26
C SER A 191 1.65 9.01 16.39
N ASP A 192 0.80 8.02 16.07
CA ASP A 192 0.02 7.19 16.98
C ASP A 192 -0.14 5.75 16.42
N PRO A 193 0.96 4.97 16.34
CA PRO A 193 0.92 3.61 15.79
C PRO A 193 -0.01 2.68 16.56
N ALA A 194 -0.09 2.83 17.88
CA ALA A 194 -0.97 2.00 18.72
C ALA A 194 -2.44 2.24 18.42
N GLY A 195 -2.86 3.51 18.24
CA GLY A 195 -4.24 3.85 17.90
C GLY A 195 -4.66 3.31 16.53
N GLU A 196 -3.84 3.48 15.49
CA GLU A 196 -4.18 2.94 14.15
C GLU A 196 -4.14 1.40 14.12
N LEU A 197 -3.22 0.75 14.83
CA LEU A 197 -3.19 -0.71 14.94
C LEU A 197 -4.32 -1.27 15.81
N GLY A 198 -4.84 -0.51 16.76
CA GLY A 198 -6.09 -0.82 17.46
C GLY A 198 -7.25 -1.00 16.47
N ARG A 199 -7.42 -0.03 15.55
CA ARG A 199 -8.46 -0.07 14.51
C ARG A 199 -8.28 -1.24 13.55
N VAL A 200 -7.04 -1.59 13.23
CA VAL A 200 -6.75 -2.78 12.41
C VAL A 200 -7.13 -4.06 13.15
N GLN A 201 -6.77 -4.19 14.43
CA GLN A 201 -7.15 -5.38 15.23
C GLN A 201 -8.66 -5.56 15.24
N ASP A 202 -9.45 -4.51 15.49
CA ASP A 202 -10.91 -4.60 15.51
C ASP A 202 -11.48 -5.00 14.14
N PHE A 203 -10.99 -4.37 13.07
CA PHE A 203 -11.44 -4.66 11.72
C PHE A 203 -11.19 -6.12 11.35
N LEU A 204 -10.09 -6.69 11.84
CA LEU A 204 -9.75 -8.09 11.64
C LEU A 204 -10.48 -9.05 12.58
N GLY A 205 -11.14 -8.54 13.63
CA GLY A 205 -11.75 -9.36 14.68
C GLY A 205 -10.71 -9.95 15.64
N LEU A 206 -9.53 -9.35 15.73
CA LEU A 206 -8.44 -9.77 16.60
C LEU A 206 -8.55 -9.07 17.97
N LYS A 207 -8.09 -9.75 19.01
CA LYS A 207 -7.93 -9.13 20.34
C LYS A 207 -6.93 -7.97 20.25
N ARG A 208 -7.26 -6.83 20.86
CA ARG A 208 -6.35 -5.69 20.98
C ARG A 208 -5.19 -6.00 21.94
N ILE A 209 -4.15 -6.63 21.42
CA ILE A 209 -2.92 -6.97 22.14
C ILE A 209 -1.87 -5.87 21.93
N ILE A 210 -1.81 -5.31 20.72
CA ILE A 210 -0.88 -4.25 20.37
C ILE A 210 -1.31 -2.96 21.05
N THR A 211 -0.39 -2.38 21.80
CA THR A 211 -0.54 -1.16 22.59
C THR A 211 0.70 -0.27 22.46
N ASP A 212 0.63 0.94 23.00
CA ASP A 212 1.73 1.91 23.12
C ASP A 212 3.02 1.30 23.71
N LYS A 213 2.89 0.31 24.60
CA LYS A 213 4.00 -0.43 25.20
C LYS A 213 4.87 -1.18 24.20
N HIS A 214 4.39 -1.40 22.97
CA HIS A 214 5.11 -2.07 21.90
C HIS A 214 5.91 -1.11 21.01
N PHE A 215 5.82 0.20 21.23
CA PHE A 215 6.48 1.22 20.40
C PHE A 215 7.39 2.12 21.21
N TYR A 216 8.53 2.49 20.63
CA TYR A 216 9.33 3.62 21.09
C TYR A 216 9.63 4.53 19.89
N PHE A 217 9.69 5.84 20.11
CA PHE A 217 10.04 6.77 19.05
C PHE A 217 11.56 6.93 18.96
N ASN A 218 12.14 6.69 17.79
CA ASN A 218 13.55 6.93 17.55
C ASN A 218 13.73 8.35 16.99
N GLN A 219 14.19 9.29 17.83
CA GLN A 219 14.36 10.70 17.44
C GLN A 219 15.36 10.87 16.28
N THR A 220 16.45 10.11 16.27
CA THR A 220 17.46 10.15 15.20
C THR A 220 16.89 9.69 13.85
N LYS A 221 15.99 8.70 13.88
CA LYS A 221 15.34 8.18 12.68
C LYS A 221 14.11 9.01 12.27
N GLY A 222 13.43 9.64 13.23
CA GLY A 222 12.16 10.35 13.02
C GLY A 222 10.94 9.44 12.85
N PHE A 223 11.04 8.16 13.23
CA PHE A 223 9.97 7.17 13.09
C PHE A 223 9.81 6.30 14.35
N PRO A 224 8.59 5.79 14.63
CA PRO A 224 8.39 4.78 15.66
C PRO A 224 9.09 3.47 15.27
N CYS A 225 9.68 2.82 16.27
CA CYS A 225 10.31 1.52 16.19
C CYS A 225 9.64 0.54 17.15
N LEU A 226 9.79 -0.76 16.88
CA LEU A 226 9.23 -1.82 17.71
C LEU A 226 10.09 -2.01 18.96
N LYS A 227 9.46 -1.90 20.13
CA LYS A 227 10.02 -2.36 21.40
C LYS A 227 10.13 -3.89 21.36
N LYS A 228 11.01 -4.42 22.20
CA LYS A 228 11.39 -5.84 22.28
C LYS A 228 10.16 -6.77 22.22
N ALA A 229 10.18 -7.77 21.34
CA ALA A 229 9.37 -8.97 21.54
C ALA A 229 10.04 -9.83 22.63
N GLU A 230 9.27 -10.49 23.49
CA GLU A 230 9.82 -11.46 24.45
C GLU A 230 10.65 -12.52 23.69
N GLY A 231 11.98 -12.50 23.87
CA GLY A 231 12.91 -13.45 23.23
C GLY A 231 13.91 -12.90 22.20
N SER A 232 13.84 -11.61 21.80
CA SER A 232 14.84 -10.99 20.89
C SER A 232 15.75 -9.99 21.61
N SER A 233 17.06 -10.04 21.34
CA SER A 233 18.07 -9.23 22.03
C SER A 233 18.20 -7.79 21.53
N LYS A 234 17.54 -7.39 20.42
CA LYS A 234 17.68 -6.03 19.85
C LYS A 234 16.34 -5.40 19.44
N PRO A 235 16.11 -4.10 19.73
CA PRO A 235 14.94 -3.39 19.22
C PRO A 235 14.96 -3.34 17.69
N HIS A 236 13.79 -3.47 17.07
CA HIS A 236 13.68 -3.50 15.61
C HIS A 236 13.18 -2.16 15.08
N CYS A 237 14.07 -1.41 14.44
CA CYS A 237 13.70 -0.26 13.63
C CYS A 237 13.63 -0.65 12.16
N LEU A 238 12.79 0.05 11.41
CA LEU A 238 12.75 -0.05 9.96
C LEU A 238 14.15 0.18 9.34
N GLY A 239 14.47 -0.49 8.24
CA GLY A 239 15.78 -0.41 7.58
C GLY A 239 16.13 0.98 6.99
N LYS A 240 17.35 1.12 6.42
CA LYS A 240 17.86 2.38 5.82
C LYS A 240 17.05 2.85 4.60
N THR A 241 16.35 1.94 3.93
CA THR A 241 15.46 2.26 2.80
C THR A 241 14.12 2.85 3.24
N LYS A 242 13.91 3.08 4.55
CA LYS A 242 12.66 3.60 5.14
C LYS A 242 12.91 4.93 5.81
N GLY A 243 12.10 5.94 5.46
CA GLY A 243 12.30 7.31 5.92
C GLY A 243 13.41 8.03 5.17
N ARG A 244 13.47 7.89 3.84
CA ARG A 244 14.46 8.62 3.02
C ARG A 244 14.20 10.12 3.14
N THR A 245 15.27 10.90 3.24
CA THR A 245 15.20 12.35 3.10
C THR A 245 14.64 12.69 1.73
N HIS A 246 13.57 13.49 1.71
CA HIS A 246 12.98 13.98 0.47
C HIS A 246 13.82 15.14 -0.08
N PRO A 247 13.92 15.28 -1.41
CA PRO A 247 14.48 16.48 -2.01
C PRO A 247 13.61 17.69 -1.67
N ASN A 248 14.22 18.88 -1.63
CA ASN A 248 13.48 20.11 -1.50
C ASN A 248 12.72 20.35 -2.82
N ILE A 249 11.40 20.50 -2.73
CA ILE A 249 10.52 20.73 -3.87
C ILE A 249 10.06 22.18 -3.84
N ASP A 250 9.98 22.81 -5.00
CA ASP A 250 9.45 24.16 -5.15
C ASP A 250 8.07 24.30 -4.46
N PRO A 251 7.90 25.21 -3.48
CA PRO A 251 6.64 25.43 -2.78
C PRO A 251 5.46 25.72 -3.71
N GLU A 252 5.67 26.39 -4.85
CA GLU A 252 4.60 26.65 -5.80
C GLU A 252 4.10 25.34 -6.45
N VAL A 253 5.02 24.42 -6.74
CA VAL A 253 4.68 23.10 -7.29
C VAL A 253 3.94 22.25 -6.26
N VAL A 254 4.36 22.31 -4.99
CA VAL A 254 3.63 21.66 -3.88
C VAL A 254 2.22 22.21 -3.79
N GLN A 255 2.04 23.53 -3.83
CA GLN A 255 0.73 24.16 -3.73
C GLN A 255 -0.17 23.76 -4.91
N ARG A 256 0.33 23.81 -6.14
CA ARG A 256 -0.42 23.37 -7.34
C ARG A 256 -0.85 21.90 -7.24
N LEU A 257 0.00 21.03 -6.70
CA LEU A 257 -0.35 19.64 -6.46
C LEU A 257 -1.42 19.49 -5.37
N ARG A 258 -1.36 20.27 -4.28
CA ARG A 258 -2.41 20.29 -3.26
C ARG A 258 -3.75 20.71 -3.86
N ASP A 259 -3.77 21.80 -4.62
CA ASP A 259 -4.97 22.30 -5.28
C ASP A 259 -5.55 21.28 -6.27
N PHE A 260 -4.69 20.57 -7.00
CA PHE A 260 -5.09 19.47 -7.89
C PHE A 260 -5.71 18.29 -7.14
N TYR A 261 -5.11 17.86 -6.02
CA TYR A 261 -5.62 16.70 -5.27
C TYR A 261 -6.86 17.01 -4.44
N ARG A 262 -7.04 18.26 -3.97
CA ARG A 262 -8.14 18.67 -3.09
C ARG A 262 -9.53 18.13 -3.51
N PRO A 263 -10.02 18.30 -4.75
CA PRO A 263 -11.32 17.76 -5.14
C PRO A 263 -11.39 16.23 -5.05
N PHE A 264 -10.29 15.52 -5.35
CA PHE A 264 -10.23 14.07 -5.24
C PHE A 264 -10.16 13.59 -3.79
N ASN A 265 -9.45 14.33 -2.93
CA ASN A 265 -9.37 14.07 -1.50
C ASN A 265 -10.74 14.23 -0.84
N MET A 266 -11.45 15.33 -1.14
CA MET A 266 -12.80 15.56 -0.63
C MET A 266 -13.77 14.44 -1.05
N LYS A 267 -13.72 14.01 -2.33
CA LYS A 267 -14.49 12.84 -2.78
C LYS A 267 -14.11 11.59 -1.99
N PHE A 268 -12.82 11.33 -1.79
CA PHE A 268 -12.34 10.18 -1.03
C PHE A 268 -12.79 10.21 0.45
N TYR A 269 -12.81 11.38 1.08
CA TYR A 269 -13.29 11.54 2.46
C TYR A 269 -14.78 11.26 2.57
N GLN A 270 -15.57 11.74 1.62
CA GLN A 270 -17.00 11.44 1.53
C GLN A 270 -17.24 9.95 1.33
N MET A 271 -16.53 9.32 0.37
CA MET A 271 -16.66 7.89 0.11
C MET A 271 -16.36 7.08 1.37
N THR A 272 -15.24 7.34 2.03
CA THR A 272 -14.76 6.58 3.19
C THR A 272 -15.44 6.93 4.51
N GLY A 273 -16.20 8.03 4.56
CA GLY A 273 -16.76 8.58 5.79
C GLY A 273 -15.68 9.02 6.80
N ARG A 274 -14.45 9.31 6.32
CA ARG A 274 -13.29 9.63 7.16
C ARG A 274 -12.49 10.79 6.58
N PHE A 275 -12.27 11.82 7.40
CA PHE A 275 -11.34 12.91 7.11
C PHE A 275 -9.91 12.50 7.48
N PHE A 276 -8.94 12.80 6.60
CA PHE A 276 -7.52 12.47 6.80
C PHE A 276 -6.61 13.69 6.98
N GLY A 277 -7.12 14.92 6.84
CA GLY A 277 -6.36 16.16 7.13
C GLY A 277 -5.20 16.44 6.17
N TRP A 278 -5.38 16.21 4.87
CA TRP A 278 -4.33 16.50 3.86
C TRP A 278 -4.49 17.86 3.17
N ASP A 279 -5.67 18.47 3.31
CA ASP A 279 -6.08 19.66 2.55
C ASP A 279 -6.08 20.95 3.40
N ASP A 280 -5.65 20.85 4.66
CA ASP A 280 -5.47 21.97 5.60
C ASP A 280 -4.14 22.72 5.38
#